data_AF-A0A1B3DDU1-F1
#
_entry.id   AF-A0A1B3DDU1-F1
#
_cell.length_a   1.000
_cell.length_b   1.000
_cell.length_c   1.000
_cell.angle_alpha   90.00
_cell.angle_beta   90.00
_cell.angle_gamma   90.00
#
_symmetry.space_group_name_H-M   'P 1'
#
loop_
_entity.id
_entity.type
_entity.pdbx_description
1 polymer ?
#
loop_
_entity_poly.entity_id
_entity_poly.type
_entity_poly.pdbx_seq_one_letter_code
_entity_poly.pdbx_strand_id
1 'polypeptide(L)'
;MENRRGKGLSFAKRIYKPRIIGLGIGCISVIGALYPLTMPGWVWAFLLFNGFAWAHVAYQLSTRSQFPYQAEQRNLLYDSLSGGFWAAATQFTPLTAVTILSMMTMNNVAAGGLRLFLRGLLAQVAGACVAWALFGIRFNPDVSLLQVYTCLPMLTLYPMAIGMVCYQLAIKLAEHKRALSALSRTDSLTGLLNHGSWKDLLHLKFHKCQLQQSHATIALIDIDHFKQINDTHGHIIGDAVLRQLGLELRRHLRENDLAGRYGGDEFCVILPQMSLNEAAKVMEHMRETFSRYQNPLIPELRVSLSIGLADFQPLFTDAAMWLNAADRALYTAKDTGRNRVNVSNYLIAHSA
;
A
#
# COMPACT_ATOMS: atom_id res chain seq x y z
N MET A 1 -0.57 -19.29 -13.89
CA MET A 1 -1.90 -18.91 -14.46
C MET A 1 -3.04 -19.03 -13.44
N GLU A 2 -3.01 -19.97 -12.49
CA GLU A 2 -4.08 -20.18 -11.47
C GLU A 2 -4.44 -18.94 -10.64
N ASN A 3 -3.45 -18.15 -10.21
CA ASN A 3 -3.70 -16.97 -9.38
C ASN A 3 -4.51 -15.87 -10.11
N ARG A 4 -4.47 -15.81 -11.46
CA ARG A 4 -5.26 -14.84 -12.24
C ARG A 4 -6.74 -15.24 -12.34
N ARG A 5 -7.03 -16.54 -12.47
CA ARG A 5 -8.40 -17.05 -12.48
C ARG A 5 -9.07 -16.88 -11.11
N GLY A 6 -8.34 -17.19 -10.03
CA GLY A 6 -8.83 -16.99 -8.65
C GLY A 6 -9.17 -15.53 -8.34
N LYS A 7 -8.29 -14.59 -8.70
CA LYS A 7 -8.56 -13.15 -8.58
C LYS A 7 -9.78 -12.70 -9.39
N GLY A 8 -9.95 -13.22 -10.61
CA GLY A 8 -11.13 -12.94 -11.44
C GLY A 8 -12.44 -13.44 -10.84
N LEU A 9 -12.45 -14.65 -10.25
CA LEU A 9 -13.63 -15.18 -9.58
C LEU A 9 -14.01 -14.40 -8.32
N SER A 10 -13.01 -13.96 -7.55
CA SER A 10 -13.21 -13.08 -6.39
C SER A 10 -13.86 -11.76 -6.82
N PHE A 11 -13.39 -11.16 -7.92
CA PHE A 11 -13.95 -9.94 -8.49
C PHE A 11 -15.43 -10.12 -8.92
N ALA A 12 -15.76 -11.19 -9.65
CA ALA A 12 -17.13 -11.49 -10.06
C ALA A 12 -18.08 -11.69 -8.86
N LYS A 13 -17.63 -12.42 -7.82
CA LYS A 13 -18.40 -12.59 -6.57
C LYS A 13 -18.64 -11.26 -5.85
N ARG A 14 -17.65 -10.37 -5.85
CA ARG A 14 -17.73 -9.07 -5.18
C ARG A 14 -18.70 -8.12 -5.89
N ILE A 15 -18.81 -8.18 -7.22
CA ILE A 15 -19.73 -7.34 -8.00
C ILE A 15 -21.17 -7.85 -7.98
N TYR A 16 -21.36 -9.17 -7.86
CA TYR A 16 -22.67 -9.80 -8.00
C TYR A 16 -23.78 -9.21 -7.10
N LYS A 17 -23.55 -9.13 -5.77
CA LYS A 17 -24.54 -8.57 -4.84
C LYS A 17 -24.83 -7.08 -5.09
N PRO A 18 -23.81 -6.20 -5.22
CA PRO A 18 -24.03 -4.81 -5.63
C PRO A 18 -24.78 -4.67 -6.96
N ARG A 19 -24.52 -5.54 -7.95
CA ARG A 19 -25.23 -5.51 -9.24
C ARG A 19 -26.73 -5.83 -9.07
N ILE A 20 -27.09 -6.85 -8.30
CA ILE A 20 -28.50 -7.18 -8.02
C ILE A 20 -29.22 -5.98 -7.41
N ILE A 21 -28.64 -5.40 -6.36
CA ILE A 21 -29.24 -4.27 -5.64
C ILE A 21 -29.34 -3.05 -6.57
N GLY A 22 -28.25 -2.73 -7.28
CA GLY A 22 -28.20 -1.57 -8.17
C GLY A 22 -29.17 -1.66 -9.33
N LEU A 23 -29.24 -2.80 -10.02
CA LEU A 23 -30.17 -3.01 -11.14
C LEU A 23 -31.63 -3.11 -10.65
N GLY A 24 -31.87 -3.71 -9.49
CA GLY A 24 -33.20 -3.79 -8.90
C GLY A 24 -33.75 -2.41 -8.51
N ILE A 25 -32.97 -1.59 -7.79
CA ILE A 25 -33.38 -0.23 -7.43
C ILE A 25 -33.46 0.64 -8.69
N GLY A 26 -32.49 0.53 -9.61
CA GLY A 26 -32.50 1.27 -10.89
C GLY A 26 -33.71 0.93 -11.77
N CYS A 27 -34.20 -0.31 -11.73
CA CYS A 27 -35.42 -0.74 -12.41
C CYS A 27 -36.63 0.10 -11.98
N ILE A 28 -36.78 0.38 -10.67
CA ILE A 28 -37.86 1.22 -10.13
C ILE A 28 -37.79 2.64 -10.71
N SER A 29 -36.59 3.22 -10.81
CA SER A 29 -36.38 4.55 -11.40
C SER A 29 -36.77 4.60 -12.89
N VAL A 30 -36.47 3.53 -13.64
CA VAL A 30 -36.87 3.43 -15.06
C VAL A 30 -38.38 3.22 -15.20
N ILE A 31 -39.01 2.40 -14.36
CA ILE A 31 -40.47 2.20 -14.35
C ILE A 31 -41.19 3.53 -14.16
N GLY A 32 -40.76 4.35 -13.19
CA GLY A 32 -41.38 5.66 -12.93
C GLY A 32 -41.34 6.62 -14.11
N ALA A 33 -40.32 6.51 -14.97
CA ALA A 33 -40.17 7.33 -16.16
C ALA A 33 -40.83 6.74 -17.41
N LEU A 34 -40.94 5.41 -17.52
CA LEU A 34 -41.62 4.74 -18.62
C LEU A 34 -43.14 4.67 -18.44
N TYR A 35 -43.64 4.69 -17.20
CA TYR A 35 -45.08 4.54 -16.91
C TYR A 35 -45.98 5.54 -17.67
N PRO A 36 -45.62 6.83 -17.82
CA PRO A 36 -46.41 7.77 -18.63
C PRO A 36 -46.30 7.54 -20.15
N LEU A 37 -45.33 6.74 -20.60
CA LEU A 37 -45.06 6.48 -22.01
C LEU A 37 -45.76 5.19 -22.46
N THR A 38 -46.46 5.25 -23.59
CA THR A 38 -47.07 4.08 -24.22
C THR A 38 -46.02 3.23 -24.93
N MET A 39 -45.30 2.42 -24.15
CA MET A 39 -44.22 1.56 -24.65
C MET A 39 -44.72 0.15 -25.03
N PRO A 40 -44.16 -0.46 -26.09
CA PRO A 40 -44.46 -1.85 -26.44
C PRO A 40 -44.15 -2.83 -25.30
N GLY A 41 -44.92 -3.92 -25.19
CA GLY A 41 -44.77 -4.91 -24.11
C GLY A 41 -43.38 -5.55 -24.00
N TRP A 42 -42.65 -5.66 -25.11
CA TRP A 42 -41.27 -6.19 -25.09
C TRP A 42 -40.30 -5.29 -24.31
N VAL A 43 -40.54 -3.97 -24.24
CA VAL A 43 -39.71 -3.03 -23.48
C VAL A 43 -39.80 -3.34 -21.99
N TRP A 44 -41.01 -3.60 -21.49
CA TRP A 44 -41.24 -4.00 -20.11
C TRP A 44 -40.62 -5.36 -19.79
N ALA A 45 -40.74 -6.33 -20.69
CA ALA A 45 -40.08 -7.63 -20.55
C ALA A 45 -38.54 -7.47 -20.49
N PHE A 46 -37.97 -6.62 -21.34
CA PHE A 46 -36.53 -6.33 -21.33
C PHE A 46 -36.10 -5.61 -20.03
N LEU A 47 -36.92 -4.69 -19.51
CA LEU A 47 -36.67 -4.02 -18.23
C LEU A 47 -36.65 -5.01 -17.06
N LEU A 48 -37.64 -5.91 -16.98
CA LEU A 48 -37.68 -6.93 -15.95
C LEU A 48 -36.49 -7.90 -16.05
N PHE A 49 -36.12 -8.29 -17.27
CA PHE A 49 -34.91 -9.07 -17.50
C PHE A 49 -33.67 -8.32 -17.01
N ASN A 50 -33.50 -7.06 -17.38
CA ASN A 50 -32.34 -6.26 -17.01
C ASN A 50 -32.26 -6.01 -15.50
N GLY A 51 -33.39 -5.74 -14.84
CA GLY A 51 -33.47 -5.47 -13.41
C GLY A 51 -33.24 -6.71 -12.53
N PHE A 52 -33.79 -7.86 -12.91
CA PHE A 52 -33.85 -9.03 -12.03
C PHE A 52 -33.09 -10.25 -12.54
N ALA A 53 -33.04 -10.51 -13.85
CA ALA A 53 -32.41 -11.72 -14.38
C ALA A 53 -30.94 -11.50 -14.78
N TRP A 54 -30.61 -10.34 -15.33
CA TRP A 54 -29.31 -10.06 -15.92
C TRP A 54 -28.16 -10.19 -14.92
N ALA A 55 -28.34 -9.78 -13.66
CA ALA A 55 -27.30 -9.92 -12.64
C ALA A 55 -26.87 -11.39 -12.43
N HIS A 56 -27.82 -12.33 -12.49
CA HIS A 56 -27.56 -13.76 -12.38
C HIS A 56 -26.89 -14.32 -13.63
N VAL A 57 -27.37 -13.91 -14.81
CA VAL A 57 -26.77 -14.30 -16.10
C VAL A 57 -25.33 -13.81 -16.18
N ALA A 58 -25.07 -12.54 -15.87
CA ALA A 58 -23.74 -11.95 -15.87
C ALA A 58 -22.79 -12.70 -14.91
N TYR A 59 -23.26 -13.03 -13.70
CA TYR A 59 -22.46 -13.81 -12.74
C TYR A 59 -22.12 -15.21 -13.26
N GLN A 60 -23.08 -15.89 -13.90
CA GLN A 60 -22.84 -17.20 -14.52
C GLN A 60 -21.86 -17.11 -15.70
N LEU A 61 -22.00 -16.09 -16.56
CA LEU A 61 -21.08 -15.83 -17.67
C LEU A 61 -19.64 -15.58 -17.18
N SER A 62 -19.47 -14.83 -16.09
CA SER A 62 -18.17 -14.54 -15.51
C SER A 62 -17.54 -15.78 -14.85
N THR A 63 -18.31 -16.54 -14.08
CA THR A 63 -17.79 -17.71 -13.34
C THR A 63 -17.48 -18.91 -14.24
N ARG A 64 -18.21 -19.07 -15.35
CA ARG A 64 -17.96 -20.12 -16.36
C ARG A 64 -16.88 -19.76 -17.37
N SER A 65 -16.47 -18.49 -17.46
CA SER A 65 -15.43 -18.04 -18.40
C SER A 65 -14.04 -18.56 -18.02
N GLN A 66 -13.21 -18.82 -19.04
CA GLN A 66 -11.77 -19.07 -18.87
C GLN A 66 -11.04 -17.84 -18.29
N PHE A 67 -11.55 -16.64 -18.60
CA PHE A 67 -11.04 -15.36 -18.10
C PHE A 67 -12.13 -14.59 -17.35
N PRO A 68 -12.43 -14.94 -16.09
CA PRO A 68 -13.54 -14.35 -15.34
C PRO A 68 -13.47 -12.84 -15.19
N TYR A 69 -12.28 -12.29 -15.01
CA TYR A 69 -12.09 -10.84 -14.86
C TYR A 69 -12.47 -10.07 -16.13
N GLN A 70 -12.05 -10.55 -17.30
CA GLN A 70 -12.38 -9.91 -18.58
C GLN A 70 -13.87 -10.09 -18.92
N ALA A 71 -14.44 -11.25 -18.62
CA ALA A 71 -15.88 -11.49 -18.78
C ALA A 71 -16.71 -10.53 -17.91
N GLU A 72 -16.28 -10.29 -16.67
CA GLU A 72 -16.97 -9.37 -15.77
C GLU A 72 -16.85 -7.91 -16.23
N GLN A 73 -15.68 -7.49 -16.74
CA GLN A 73 -15.53 -6.17 -17.37
C GLN A 73 -16.46 -6.00 -18.57
N ARG A 74 -16.63 -7.04 -19.40
CA ARG A 74 -17.59 -7.01 -20.52
C ARG A 74 -19.03 -6.88 -20.02
N ASN A 75 -19.39 -7.57 -18.93
CA ASN A 75 -20.71 -7.45 -18.33
C ASN A 75 -21.00 -6.04 -17.79
N LEU A 76 -20.00 -5.36 -17.21
CA LEU A 76 -20.13 -3.95 -16.80
C LEU A 76 -20.30 -2.99 -17.99
N LEU A 77 -19.70 -3.31 -19.15
CA LEU A 77 -19.94 -2.56 -20.38
C LEU A 77 -21.36 -2.79 -20.91
N TYR A 78 -21.91 -4.00 -20.79
CA TYR A 78 -23.32 -4.26 -21.08
C TYR A 78 -24.25 -3.49 -20.12
N ASP A 79 -23.93 -3.43 -18.81
CA ASP A 79 -24.67 -2.60 -17.84
C ASP A 79 -24.69 -1.13 -18.29
N SER A 80 -23.54 -0.62 -18.73
CA SER A 80 -23.38 0.75 -19.23
C SER A 80 -24.18 0.99 -20.52
N LEU A 81 -24.17 0.04 -21.45
CA LEU A 81 -24.96 0.10 -22.68
C LEU A 81 -26.46 0.13 -22.36
N SER A 82 -26.94 -0.76 -21.49
CA SER A 82 -28.32 -0.75 -21.02
C SER A 82 -28.68 0.56 -20.32
N GLY A 83 -27.78 1.13 -19.52
CA GLY A 83 -28.00 2.42 -18.88
C GLY A 83 -28.20 3.56 -19.87
N GLY A 84 -27.39 3.61 -20.92
CA GLY A 84 -27.56 4.57 -22.02
C GLY A 84 -28.86 4.36 -22.80
N PHE A 85 -29.20 3.09 -23.08
CA PHE A 85 -30.47 2.73 -23.71
C PHE A 85 -31.66 3.21 -22.88
N TRP A 86 -31.67 2.96 -21.56
CA TRP A 86 -32.77 3.37 -20.69
C TRP A 86 -32.88 4.88 -20.57
N ALA A 87 -31.76 5.60 -20.46
CA ALA A 87 -31.78 7.08 -20.42
C ALA A 87 -32.45 7.67 -21.68
N ALA A 88 -32.18 7.10 -22.86
CA ALA A 88 -32.79 7.54 -24.11
C ALA A 88 -34.22 7.02 -24.31
N ALA A 89 -34.53 5.79 -23.91
CA ALA A 89 -35.87 5.20 -23.99
C ALA A 89 -36.89 5.93 -23.11
N THR A 90 -36.44 6.48 -21.97
CA THR A 90 -37.24 7.38 -21.13
C THR A 90 -37.22 8.82 -21.63
N GLN A 91 -36.83 9.06 -22.88
CA GLN A 91 -36.77 10.39 -23.52
C GLN A 91 -35.85 11.39 -22.80
N PHE A 92 -34.75 10.90 -22.21
CA PHE A 92 -33.78 11.74 -21.49
C PHE A 92 -34.41 12.63 -20.41
N THR A 93 -35.43 12.14 -19.70
CA THR A 93 -35.98 12.84 -18.54
C THR A 93 -34.87 13.16 -17.53
N PRO A 94 -34.67 14.43 -17.15
CA PRO A 94 -33.43 14.87 -16.49
C PRO A 94 -33.08 14.05 -15.24
N LEU A 95 -34.07 13.81 -14.37
CA LEU A 95 -33.83 13.12 -13.11
C LEU A 95 -33.44 11.65 -13.30
N THR A 96 -34.17 10.92 -14.15
CA THR A 96 -33.93 9.49 -14.41
C THR A 96 -32.64 9.28 -15.19
N ALA A 97 -32.39 10.11 -16.22
CA ALA A 97 -31.19 10.05 -17.02
C ALA A 97 -29.93 10.33 -16.17
N VAL A 98 -29.91 11.40 -15.37
CA VAL A 98 -28.77 11.70 -14.49
C VAL A 98 -28.55 10.58 -13.48
N THR A 99 -29.61 10.03 -12.89
CA THR A 99 -29.52 8.92 -11.92
C THR A 99 -28.86 7.69 -12.54
N ILE A 100 -29.34 7.25 -13.72
CA ILE A 100 -28.83 6.05 -14.39
C ILE A 100 -27.40 6.26 -14.89
N LEU A 101 -27.14 7.36 -15.60
CA LEU A 101 -25.82 7.62 -16.18
C LEU A 101 -24.77 7.80 -15.08
N SER A 102 -25.09 8.53 -14.00
CA SER A 102 -24.18 8.71 -12.85
C SER A 102 -23.91 7.39 -12.13
N MET A 103 -24.91 6.52 -12.00
CA MET A 103 -24.71 5.18 -11.44
C MET A 103 -23.75 4.34 -12.31
N MET A 104 -23.95 4.32 -13.62
CA MET A 104 -23.09 3.56 -14.53
C MET A 104 -21.65 4.08 -14.52
N THR A 105 -21.46 5.39 -14.46
CA THR A 105 -20.11 5.98 -14.35
C THR A 105 -19.46 5.64 -13.00
N MET A 106 -20.17 5.76 -11.88
CA MET A 106 -19.67 5.36 -10.56
C MET A 106 -19.24 3.89 -10.54
N ASN A 107 -20.03 2.99 -11.13
CA ASN A 107 -19.70 1.57 -11.22
C ASN A 107 -18.43 1.30 -12.01
N ASN A 108 -18.30 1.96 -13.17
CA ASN A 108 -17.13 1.79 -14.02
C ASN A 108 -15.85 2.31 -13.35
N VAL A 109 -15.93 3.46 -12.67
CA VAL A 109 -14.80 4.02 -11.91
C VAL A 109 -14.44 3.10 -10.75
N ALA A 110 -15.42 2.66 -9.96
CA ALA A 110 -15.19 1.79 -8.80
C ALA A 110 -14.63 0.40 -9.19
N ALA A 111 -15.00 -0.11 -10.37
CA ALA A 111 -14.61 -1.44 -10.82
C ALA A 111 -13.30 -1.48 -11.65
N GLY A 112 -13.00 -0.43 -12.43
CA GLY A 112 -11.89 -0.45 -13.40
C GLY A 112 -11.20 0.88 -13.65
N GLY A 113 -11.49 1.91 -12.84
CA GLY A 113 -10.87 3.23 -12.94
C GLY A 113 -11.13 3.92 -14.28
N LEU A 114 -10.22 4.82 -14.67
CA LEU A 114 -10.39 5.71 -15.82
C LEU A 114 -10.60 4.97 -17.15
N ARG A 115 -9.90 3.83 -17.36
CA ARG A 115 -10.00 3.08 -18.61
C ARG A 115 -11.38 2.46 -18.81
N LEU A 116 -11.95 1.88 -17.75
CA LEU A 116 -13.29 1.29 -17.83
C LEU A 116 -14.36 2.39 -17.88
N PHE A 117 -14.15 3.50 -17.18
CA PHE A 117 -15.00 4.69 -17.28
C PHE A 117 -15.15 5.19 -18.72
N LEU A 118 -14.06 5.40 -19.45
CA LEU A 118 -14.11 5.89 -20.83
C LEU A 118 -14.84 4.92 -21.77
N ARG A 119 -14.56 3.61 -21.66
CA ARG A 119 -15.26 2.58 -22.44
C ARG A 119 -16.74 2.49 -22.08
N GLY A 120 -17.07 2.66 -20.81
CA GLY A 120 -18.44 2.69 -20.33
C GLY A 120 -19.23 3.90 -20.84
N LEU A 121 -18.60 5.06 -20.93
CA LEU A 121 -19.20 6.26 -21.53
C LEU A 121 -19.51 6.03 -23.01
N LEU A 122 -18.57 5.45 -23.77
CA LEU A 122 -18.82 5.04 -25.16
C LEU A 122 -19.97 4.03 -25.27
N ALA A 123 -20.04 3.06 -24.35
CA ALA A 123 -21.13 2.09 -24.30
C ALA A 123 -22.48 2.76 -24.01
N GLN A 124 -22.54 3.74 -23.10
CA GLN A 124 -23.75 4.53 -22.83
C GLN A 124 -24.21 5.30 -24.07
N VAL A 125 -23.29 5.97 -24.78
CA VAL A 125 -23.61 6.66 -26.03
C VAL A 125 -24.16 5.68 -27.06
N ALA A 126 -23.53 4.51 -27.23
CA ALA A 126 -24.01 3.49 -28.15
C ALA A 126 -25.41 2.98 -27.78
N GLY A 127 -25.67 2.75 -26.49
CA GLY A 127 -27.00 2.36 -26.00
C GLY A 127 -28.07 3.42 -26.28
N ALA A 128 -27.74 4.70 -26.06
CA ALA A 128 -28.64 5.81 -26.36
C ALA A 128 -28.95 5.90 -27.87
N CYS A 129 -27.96 5.73 -28.74
CA CYS A 129 -28.16 5.68 -30.19
C CYS A 129 -29.10 4.54 -30.60
N VAL A 130 -28.98 3.35 -29.99
CA VAL A 130 -29.89 2.22 -30.25
C VAL A 130 -31.33 2.56 -29.87
N ALA A 131 -31.55 3.17 -28.71
CA ALA A 131 -32.88 3.58 -28.29
C ALA A 131 -33.48 4.64 -29.23
N TRP A 132 -32.70 5.65 -29.64
CA TRP A 132 -33.15 6.66 -30.61
C TRP A 132 -33.45 6.06 -31.98
N ALA A 133 -32.70 5.05 -32.44
CA ALA A 133 -33.02 4.36 -33.67
C ALA A 133 -34.37 3.62 -33.60
N LEU A 134 -34.75 3.09 -32.42
CA LEU A 134 -35.99 2.33 -32.23
C LEU A 134 -37.22 3.20 -31.95
N PHE A 135 -37.05 4.30 -31.19
CA PHE A 135 -38.18 5.11 -30.69
C PHE A 135 -38.21 6.54 -31.29
N GLY A 136 -37.21 6.89 -32.08
CA GLY A 136 -36.96 8.25 -32.55
C GLY A 136 -36.25 9.11 -31.51
N ILE A 137 -35.71 10.24 -31.97
CA ILE A 137 -35.06 11.22 -31.09
C ILE A 137 -36.14 12.05 -30.41
N ARG A 138 -36.33 11.85 -29.11
CA ARG A 138 -37.28 12.59 -28.27
C ARG A 138 -36.62 13.00 -26.96
N PHE A 139 -36.97 14.19 -26.49
CA PHE A 139 -36.51 14.75 -25.23
C PHE A 139 -37.70 15.27 -24.44
N ASN A 140 -37.82 14.84 -23.18
CA ASN A 140 -38.83 15.33 -22.26
C ASN A 140 -38.13 16.04 -21.09
N PRO A 141 -38.20 17.38 -21.00
CA PRO A 141 -37.58 18.14 -19.93
C PRO A 141 -38.37 18.08 -18.61
N ASP A 142 -39.61 17.59 -18.62
CA ASP A 142 -40.49 17.62 -17.47
C ASP A 142 -40.10 16.56 -16.43
N VAL A 143 -40.20 16.93 -15.16
CA VAL A 143 -39.95 16.04 -14.01
C VAL A 143 -41.24 15.85 -13.24
N SER A 144 -41.71 14.61 -13.15
CA SER A 144 -42.93 14.27 -12.40
C SER A 144 -42.63 13.91 -10.94
N LEU A 145 -43.61 14.11 -10.06
CA LEU A 145 -43.50 13.71 -8.65
C LEU A 145 -43.23 12.19 -8.50
N LEU A 146 -43.78 11.38 -9.41
CA LEU A 146 -43.51 9.93 -9.47
C LEU A 146 -42.03 9.64 -9.78
N GLN A 147 -41.42 10.37 -10.71
CA GLN A 147 -39.99 10.23 -11.00
C GLN A 147 -39.12 10.62 -9.80
N VAL A 148 -39.51 11.67 -9.06
CA VAL A 148 -38.82 12.06 -7.82
C VAL A 148 -38.79 10.90 -6.84
N TYR A 149 -39.95 10.36 -6.46
CA TYR A 149 -40.01 9.27 -5.47
C TYR A 149 -39.34 7.98 -5.93
N THR A 150 -39.40 7.65 -7.22
CA THR A 150 -38.78 6.43 -7.78
C THR A 150 -37.26 6.54 -7.93
N CYS A 151 -36.70 7.75 -8.05
CA CYS A 151 -35.25 7.98 -8.11
C CYS A 151 -34.62 8.22 -6.73
N LEU A 152 -35.38 8.68 -5.73
CA LEU A 152 -34.88 9.00 -4.39
C LEU A 152 -34.08 7.85 -3.71
N PRO A 153 -34.55 6.59 -3.68
CA PRO A 153 -33.79 5.49 -3.10
C PRO A 153 -32.45 5.29 -3.82
N MET A 154 -32.44 5.48 -5.14
CA MET A 154 -31.25 5.30 -5.96
C MET A 154 -30.23 6.43 -5.75
N LEU A 155 -30.69 7.68 -5.66
CA LEU A 155 -29.83 8.85 -5.44
C LEU A 155 -29.24 8.90 -4.02
N THR A 156 -29.91 8.29 -3.03
CA THR A 156 -29.48 8.34 -1.63
C THR A 156 -28.73 7.09 -1.20
N LEU A 157 -29.34 5.91 -1.34
CA LEU A 157 -28.79 4.66 -0.80
C LEU A 157 -27.61 4.16 -1.63
N TYR A 158 -27.62 4.36 -2.95
CA TYR A 158 -26.61 3.79 -3.83
C TYR A 158 -25.23 4.46 -3.70
N PRO A 159 -25.10 5.80 -3.77
CA PRO A 159 -23.80 6.45 -3.56
C PRO A 159 -23.27 6.20 -2.15
N MET A 160 -24.15 6.18 -1.13
CA MET A 160 -23.76 5.85 0.25
C MET A 160 -23.19 4.44 0.35
N ALA A 161 -23.85 3.44 -0.27
CA ALA A 161 -23.38 2.06 -0.28
C ALA A 161 -22.03 1.91 -1.01
N ILE A 162 -21.86 2.53 -2.19
CA ILE A 162 -20.58 2.53 -2.91
C ILE A 162 -19.50 3.22 -2.07
N GLY A 163 -19.80 4.37 -1.48
CA GLY A 163 -18.89 5.13 -0.63
C GLY A 163 -18.38 4.31 0.55
N MET A 164 -19.28 3.63 1.28
CA MET A 164 -18.91 2.74 2.37
C MET A 164 -18.02 1.58 1.92
N VAL A 165 -18.35 0.94 0.80
CA VAL A 165 -17.54 -0.16 0.25
C VAL A 165 -16.15 0.33 -0.13
N CYS A 166 -16.04 1.46 -0.82
CA CYS A 166 -14.77 2.08 -1.18
C CYS A 166 -13.93 2.43 0.06
N TYR A 167 -14.55 3.01 1.09
CA TYR A 167 -13.89 3.33 2.35
C TYR A 167 -13.35 2.10 3.08
N GLN A 168 -14.16 1.04 3.21
CA GLN A 168 -13.74 -0.22 3.86
C GLN A 168 -12.57 -0.88 3.12
N LEU A 169 -12.55 -0.82 1.79
CA LEU A 169 -11.44 -1.37 1.01
C LEU A 169 -10.16 -0.56 1.19
N ALA A 170 -10.27 0.77 1.27
CA ALA A 170 -9.13 1.64 1.52
C ALA A 170 -8.47 1.32 2.87
N ILE A 171 -9.27 1.14 3.93
CA ILE A 171 -8.77 0.75 5.25
C ILE A 171 -8.11 -0.63 5.21
N LYS A 172 -8.79 -1.66 4.68
CA LYS A 172 -8.23 -3.03 4.61
C LYS A 172 -6.93 -3.08 3.82
N LEU A 173 -6.84 -2.30 2.74
CA LEU A 173 -5.62 -2.20 1.95
C LEU A 173 -4.48 -1.57 2.76
N ALA A 174 -4.76 -0.52 3.54
CA ALA A 174 -3.79 0.11 4.41
C ALA A 174 -3.32 -0.83 5.53
N GLU A 175 -4.23 -1.59 6.15
CA GLU A 175 -3.91 -2.60 7.17
C GLU A 175 -3.02 -3.71 6.61
N HIS A 176 -3.38 -4.29 5.47
CA HIS A 176 -2.56 -5.32 4.82
C HIS A 176 -1.18 -4.78 4.45
N LYS A 177 -1.09 -3.54 3.95
CA LYS A 177 0.19 -2.90 3.67
C LYS A 177 1.04 -2.77 4.94
N ARG A 178 0.45 -2.36 6.07
CA ARG A 178 1.16 -2.27 7.37
C ARG A 178 1.62 -3.65 7.85
N ALA A 179 0.77 -4.67 7.76
CA ALA A 179 1.11 -6.04 8.16
C ALA A 179 2.25 -6.61 7.30
N LEU A 180 2.20 -6.43 5.98
CA LEU A 180 3.30 -6.81 5.08
C LEU A 180 4.60 -6.07 5.41
N SER A 181 4.52 -4.79 5.73
CA SER A 181 5.68 -4.01 6.15
C SER A 181 6.26 -4.51 7.48
N ALA A 182 5.41 -4.92 8.43
CA ALA A 182 5.83 -5.48 9.71
C ALA A 182 6.47 -6.88 9.55
N LEU A 183 6.05 -7.66 8.55
CA LEU A 183 6.66 -8.95 8.20
C LEU A 183 7.95 -8.81 7.38
N SER A 184 8.26 -7.60 6.87
CA SER A 184 9.54 -7.36 6.21
C SER A 184 10.65 -7.53 7.23
N ARG A 185 11.71 -8.26 6.87
CA ARG A 185 12.92 -8.35 7.71
C ARG A 185 13.88 -7.18 7.49
N THR A 186 13.67 -6.42 6.43
CA THR A 186 14.60 -5.39 5.97
C THR A 186 13.98 -4.00 6.03
N ASP A 187 14.83 -3.01 6.29
CA ASP A 187 14.54 -1.59 6.16
C ASP A 187 14.46 -1.21 4.68
N SER A 188 13.35 -0.59 4.27
CA SER A 188 13.10 -0.28 2.86
C SER A 188 14.03 0.78 2.27
N LEU A 189 14.63 1.63 3.11
CA LEU A 189 15.52 2.70 2.65
C LEU A 189 16.93 2.15 2.39
N THR A 190 17.48 1.44 3.36
CA THR A 190 18.90 1.00 3.36
C THR A 190 19.08 -0.44 2.88
N GLY A 191 18.02 -1.25 2.91
CA GLY A 191 18.04 -2.68 2.64
C GLY A 191 18.63 -3.52 3.79
N LEU A 192 19.19 -2.91 4.82
CA LEU A 192 19.70 -3.63 6.00
C LEU A 192 18.56 -4.29 6.78
N LEU A 193 18.88 -5.05 7.82
CA LEU A 193 17.85 -5.54 8.75
C LEU A 193 17.11 -4.34 9.37
N ASN A 194 15.80 -4.45 9.56
CA ASN A 194 15.09 -3.45 10.34
C ASN A 194 15.33 -3.62 11.85
N HIS A 195 14.96 -2.62 12.63
CA HIS A 195 15.10 -2.60 14.09
C HIS A 195 14.66 -3.92 14.75
N GLY A 196 13.45 -4.40 14.44
CA GLY A 196 12.91 -5.63 15.03
C GLY A 196 13.74 -6.86 14.68
N SER A 197 14.03 -7.07 13.39
CA SER A 197 14.77 -8.24 12.94
C SER A 197 16.21 -8.27 13.45
N TRP A 198 16.85 -7.11 13.55
CA TRP A 198 18.19 -7.01 14.11
C TRP A 198 18.20 -7.33 15.61
N LYS A 199 17.23 -6.81 16.37
CA LYS A 199 17.08 -7.06 17.80
C LYS A 199 16.81 -8.54 18.10
N ASP A 200 15.96 -9.20 17.31
CA ASP A 200 15.71 -10.65 17.44
C ASP A 200 17.00 -11.46 17.25
N LEU A 201 17.82 -11.08 16.26
CA LEU A 201 19.11 -11.71 16.00
C LEU A 201 20.13 -11.42 17.11
N LEU A 202 20.09 -10.24 17.73
CA LEU A 202 20.90 -9.92 18.90
C LEU A 202 20.56 -10.86 20.07
N HIS A 203 19.28 -11.05 20.38
CA HIS A 203 18.84 -11.98 21.42
C HIS A 203 19.30 -13.41 21.15
N LEU A 204 19.13 -13.87 19.91
CA LEU A 204 19.58 -15.20 19.50
C LEU A 204 21.10 -15.35 19.65
N LYS A 205 21.86 -14.33 19.23
CA LYS A 205 23.32 -14.36 19.30
C LYS A 205 23.82 -14.31 20.74
N PHE A 206 23.21 -13.48 21.59
CA PHE A 206 23.50 -13.42 23.01
C PHE A 206 23.35 -14.79 23.68
N HIS A 207 22.22 -15.46 23.45
CA HIS A 207 21.97 -16.80 24.02
C HIS A 207 22.99 -17.83 23.51
N LYS A 208 23.38 -17.74 22.23
CA LYS A 208 24.43 -18.60 21.66
C LYS A 208 25.80 -18.34 22.30
N CYS A 209 26.16 -17.09 22.56
CA CYS A 209 27.39 -16.72 23.25
C CYS A 209 27.41 -17.25 24.69
N GLN A 210 26.30 -17.15 25.41
CA GLN A 210 26.15 -17.66 26.78
C GLN A 210 26.32 -19.19 26.85
N LEU A 211 25.72 -19.93 25.92
CA LEU A 211 25.80 -21.40 25.90
C LEU A 211 27.14 -21.95 25.41
N GLN A 212 27.73 -21.33 24.39
CA GLN A 212 28.88 -21.90 23.67
C GLN A 212 30.22 -21.25 24.03
N GLN A 213 30.23 -20.33 25.01
CA GLN A 213 31.39 -19.49 25.33
C GLN A 213 32.01 -18.83 24.08
N SER A 214 31.17 -18.49 23.10
CA SER A 214 31.64 -17.91 21.83
C SER A 214 31.78 -16.40 21.93
N HIS A 215 32.83 -15.85 21.31
CA HIS A 215 33.05 -14.41 21.27
C HIS A 215 32.17 -13.73 20.22
N ALA A 216 31.70 -12.53 20.53
CA ALA A 216 31.05 -11.64 19.59
C ALA A 216 31.19 -10.21 20.09
N THR A 217 31.24 -9.27 19.16
CA THR A 217 31.21 -7.84 19.46
C THR A 217 30.01 -7.23 18.76
N ILE A 218 29.36 -6.25 19.38
CA ILE A 218 28.36 -5.41 18.72
C ILE A 218 28.85 -3.98 18.57
N ALA A 219 28.39 -3.32 17.50
CA ALA A 219 28.59 -1.91 17.25
C ALA A 219 27.23 -1.19 17.21
N LEU A 220 27.12 -0.05 17.88
CA LEU A 220 26.12 0.98 17.56
C LEU A 220 26.83 2.13 16.85
N ILE A 221 26.22 2.62 15.79
CA ILE A 221 26.75 3.61 14.87
C ILE A 221 25.70 4.71 14.75
N ASP A 222 26.12 5.95 14.82
CA ASP A 222 25.27 7.12 14.65
C ASP A 222 25.89 8.08 13.63
N ILE A 223 25.06 8.64 12.75
CA ILE A 223 25.51 9.69 11.82
C ILE A 223 25.54 11.02 12.56
N ASP A 224 26.75 11.56 12.72
CA ASP A 224 26.94 12.82 13.42
C ASP A 224 26.20 13.95 12.71
N HIS A 225 25.50 14.77 13.51
CA HIS A 225 24.78 15.96 13.02
C HIS A 225 23.72 15.67 11.94
N PHE A 226 23.16 14.45 11.86
CA PHE A 226 22.20 14.08 10.82
C PHE A 226 20.97 15.00 10.76
N LYS A 227 20.46 15.44 11.92
CA LYS A 227 19.37 16.43 11.96
C LYS A 227 19.75 17.73 11.23
N GLN A 228 20.96 18.24 11.41
CA GLN A 228 21.43 19.44 10.73
C GLN A 228 21.54 19.23 9.21
N ILE A 229 21.94 18.04 8.76
CA ILE A 229 21.96 17.68 7.33
C ILE A 229 20.55 17.77 6.75
N ASN A 230 19.55 17.20 7.45
CA ASN A 230 18.15 17.29 7.02
C ASN A 230 17.64 18.72 7.02
N ASP A 231 17.93 19.49 8.07
CA ASP A 231 17.44 20.87 8.21
C ASP A 231 18.07 21.80 7.17
N THR A 232 19.33 21.57 6.78
CA THR A 232 20.07 22.42 5.83
C THR A 232 19.84 22.03 4.36
N HIS A 233 19.76 20.73 4.07
CA HIS A 233 19.76 20.20 2.70
C HIS A 233 18.50 19.43 2.33
N GLY A 234 17.56 19.27 3.26
CA GLY A 234 16.31 18.56 3.07
C GLY A 234 16.43 17.03 3.21
N HIS A 235 15.28 16.39 3.47
CA HIS A 235 15.20 14.95 3.72
C HIS A 235 15.69 14.07 2.57
N ILE A 236 15.63 14.54 1.32
CA ILE A 236 16.13 13.78 0.15
C ILE A 236 17.64 13.53 0.27
N ILE A 237 18.39 14.54 0.75
CA ILE A 237 19.84 14.43 0.96
C ILE A 237 20.14 13.56 2.17
N GLY A 238 19.39 13.72 3.27
CA GLY A 238 19.51 12.82 4.43
C GLY A 238 19.27 11.35 4.07
N ASP A 239 18.24 11.07 3.28
CA ASP A 239 17.95 9.73 2.76
C ASP A 239 19.11 9.18 1.90
N ALA A 240 19.77 10.03 1.11
CA ALA A 240 20.94 9.61 0.32
C ALA A 240 22.13 9.23 1.23
N VAL A 241 22.36 9.98 2.32
CA VAL A 241 23.39 9.66 3.31
C VAL A 241 23.10 8.32 4.00
N LEU A 242 21.85 8.08 4.41
CA LEU A 242 21.42 6.82 5.02
C LEU A 242 21.59 5.63 4.07
N ARG A 243 21.19 5.78 2.80
CA ARG A 243 21.40 4.75 1.77
C ARG A 243 22.87 4.44 1.57
N GLN A 244 23.70 5.47 1.53
CA GLN A 244 25.13 5.30 1.37
C GLN A 244 25.75 4.53 2.54
N LEU A 245 25.39 4.86 3.79
CA LEU A 245 25.88 4.11 4.95
C LEU A 245 25.46 2.64 4.90
N GLY A 246 24.20 2.37 4.52
CA GLY A 246 23.71 1.01 4.32
C GLY A 246 24.49 0.23 3.26
N LEU A 247 24.87 0.88 2.17
CA LEU A 247 25.70 0.30 1.12
C LEU A 247 27.12 0.00 1.61
N GLU A 248 27.75 0.96 2.30
CA GLU A 248 29.11 0.81 2.81
C GLU A 248 29.20 -0.29 3.88
N LEU A 249 28.21 -0.40 4.76
CA LEU A 249 28.10 -1.51 5.71
C LEU A 249 28.03 -2.86 4.98
N ARG A 250 27.18 -3.00 3.95
CA ARG A 250 27.09 -4.25 3.18
C ARG A 250 28.36 -4.61 2.42
N ARG A 251 29.14 -3.62 1.98
CA ARG A 251 30.38 -3.84 1.22
C ARG A 251 31.54 -4.29 2.11
N HIS A 252 31.63 -3.75 3.32
CA HIS A 252 32.76 -3.97 4.21
C HIS A 252 32.54 -5.09 5.23
N LEU A 253 31.30 -5.49 5.46
CA LEU A 253 30.96 -6.56 6.40
C LEU A 253 30.99 -7.93 5.73
N ARG A 254 31.35 -8.95 6.52
CA ARG A 254 31.37 -10.35 6.07
C ARG A 254 29.94 -10.87 5.93
N GLU A 255 29.79 -12.00 5.23
CA GLU A 255 28.48 -12.65 5.07
C GLU A 255 27.79 -12.99 6.40
N ASN A 256 28.58 -13.31 7.44
CA ASN A 256 28.07 -13.65 8.78
C ASN A 256 27.84 -12.43 9.68
N ASP A 257 28.27 -11.24 9.27
CA ASP A 257 28.08 -10.02 10.05
C ASP A 257 26.66 -9.47 9.79
N LEU A 258 25.97 -9.06 10.85
CA LEU A 258 24.55 -8.70 10.78
C LEU A 258 24.37 -7.21 11.02
N ALA A 259 24.17 -6.46 9.94
CA ALA A 259 23.89 -5.03 9.98
C ALA A 259 22.39 -4.72 9.92
N GLY A 260 21.95 -3.77 10.75
CA GLY A 260 20.58 -3.29 10.79
C GLY A 260 20.49 -1.78 10.99
N ARG A 261 19.38 -1.19 10.57
CA ARG A 261 19.01 0.19 10.91
C ARG A 261 18.13 0.15 12.15
N TYR A 262 18.63 0.70 13.25
CA TYR A 262 18.04 0.59 14.58
C TYR A 262 17.11 1.78 14.89
N GLY A 263 17.49 2.96 14.44
CA GLY A 263 16.75 4.22 14.64
C GLY A 263 16.89 5.11 13.41
N GLY A 264 16.34 6.33 13.44
CA GLY A 264 16.32 7.26 12.31
C GLY A 264 17.68 7.36 11.60
N ASP A 265 18.72 7.65 12.35
CA ASP A 265 20.14 7.80 11.97
C ASP A 265 21.08 6.80 12.64
N GLU A 266 20.51 5.87 13.41
CA GLU A 266 21.24 4.87 14.18
C GLU A 266 21.27 3.51 13.46
N PHE A 267 22.46 2.93 13.40
CA PHE A 267 22.75 1.64 12.78
C PHE A 267 23.41 0.73 13.80
N CYS A 268 23.20 -0.57 13.66
CA CYS A 268 23.80 -1.55 14.54
C CYS A 268 24.42 -2.68 13.74
N VAL A 269 25.49 -3.26 14.26
CA VAL A 269 26.17 -4.41 13.66
C VAL A 269 26.46 -5.45 14.72
N ILE A 270 26.16 -6.71 14.43
CA ILE A 270 26.63 -7.87 15.20
C ILE A 270 27.81 -8.46 14.43
N LEU A 271 28.94 -8.64 15.12
CA LEU A 271 30.20 -9.15 14.58
C LEU A 271 30.53 -10.48 15.29
N PRO A 272 30.00 -11.62 14.80
CA PRO A 272 30.23 -12.92 15.41
C PRO A 272 31.71 -13.32 15.32
N GLN A 273 32.23 -13.95 16.38
CA GLN A 273 33.61 -14.48 16.42
C GLN A 273 34.67 -13.40 16.15
N MET A 274 34.37 -12.16 16.56
CA MET A 274 35.27 -11.02 16.39
C MET A 274 35.59 -10.44 17.76
N SER A 275 36.87 -10.34 18.08
CA SER A 275 37.32 -9.68 19.30
C SER A 275 37.06 -8.17 19.23
N LEU A 276 37.00 -7.53 20.39
CA LEU A 276 36.81 -6.07 20.51
C LEU A 276 37.86 -5.28 19.69
N ASN A 277 39.11 -5.71 19.72
CA ASN A 277 40.21 -5.05 18.99
C ASN A 277 40.09 -5.21 17.47
N GLU A 278 39.66 -6.37 16.98
CA GLU A 278 39.41 -6.58 15.55
C GLU A 278 38.20 -5.78 15.08
N ALA A 279 37.12 -5.79 15.87
CA ALA A 279 35.93 -5.01 15.61
C ALA A 279 36.24 -3.50 15.56
N ALA A 280 37.10 -3.01 16.46
CA ALA A 280 37.55 -1.62 16.44
C ALA A 280 38.26 -1.25 15.14
N LYS A 281 39.14 -2.11 14.63
CA LYS A 281 39.83 -1.89 13.35
C LYS A 281 38.85 -1.84 12.17
N VAL A 282 37.90 -2.78 12.11
CA VAL A 282 36.89 -2.83 11.04
C VAL A 282 35.98 -1.60 11.08
N MET A 283 35.51 -1.21 12.27
CA MET A 283 34.65 -0.04 12.43
C MET A 283 35.40 1.26 12.16
N GLU A 284 36.68 1.36 12.52
CA GLU A 284 37.49 2.55 12.23
C GLU A 284 37.70 2.71 10.73
N HIS A 285 37.99 1.61 10.02
CA HIS A 285 38.07 1.63 8.56
C HIS A 285 36.74 2.03 7.90
N MET A 286 35.60 1.56 8.43
CA MET A 286 34.28 1.96 7.96
C MET A 286 34.05 3.47 8.18
N ARG A 287 34.35 3.98 9.37
CA ARG A 287 34.25 5.40 9.72
C ARG A 287 35.06 6.27 8.76
N GLU A 288 36.32 5.91 8.52
CA GLU A 288 37.19 6.64 7.60
C GLU A 288 36.65 6.61 6.16
N THR A 289 36.19 5.45 5.70
CA THR A 289 35.64 5.29 4.35
C THR A 289 34.38 6.12 4.16
N PHE A 290 33.46 6.09 5.13
CA PHE A 290 32.25 6.89 5.10
C PHE A 290 32.54 8.40 5.15
N SER A 291 33.58 8.82 5.89
CA SER A 291 33.97 10.24 5.96
C SER A 291 34.42 10.83 4.61
N ARG A 292 34.84 9.96 3.68
CA ARG A 292 35.24 10.34 2.31
C ARG A 292 34.08 10.39 1.32
N TYR A 293 32.86 10.02 1.75
CA TYR A 293 31.68 10.12 0.91
C TYR A 293 31.45 11.56 0.47
N GLN A 294 31.29 11.75 -0.84
CA GLN A 294 30.91 13.02 -1.45
C GLN A 294 29.56 12.83 -2.13
N ASN A 295 28.56 13.61 -1.70
CA ASN A 295 27.25 13.55 -2.33
C ASN A 295 27.32 14.22 -3.72
N PRO A 296 26.87 13.56 -4.81
CA PRO A 296 26.94 14.14 -6.15
C PRO A 296 26.21 15.48 -6.31
N LEU A 297 25.15 15.71 -5.52
CA LEU A 297 24.38 16.95 -5.54
C LEU A 297 24.99 18.03 -4.65
N ILE A 298 25.74 17.64 -3.60
CA ILE A 298 26.34 18.54 -2.62
C ILE A 298 27.76 18.04 -2.29
N PRO A 299 28.76 18.33 -3.14
CA PRO A 299 30.13 17.83 -2.97
C PRO A 299 30.82 18.31 -1.68
N GLU A 300 30.36 19.44 -1.12
CA GLU A 300 30.88 20.02 0.13
C GLU A 300 30.33 19.34 1.38
N LEU A 301 29.29 18.51 1.26
CA LEU A 301 28.69 17.81 2.40
C LEU A 301 29.73 16.93 3.09
N ARG A 302 29.98 17.20 4.37
CA ARG A 302 30.82 16.37 5.23
C ARG A 302 29.94 15.53 6.14
N VAL A 303 30.23 14.24 6.19
CA VAL A 303 29.55 13.28 7.06
C VAL A 303 30.59 12.56 7.90
N SER A 304 30.22 12.22 9.13
CA SER A 304 31.05 11.44 10.04
C SER A 304 30.18 10.52 10.89
N LEU A 305 30.82 9.54 11.51
CA LEU A 305 30.15 8.57 12.36
C LEU A 305 30.76 8.56 13.75
N SER A 306 29.91 8.49 14.75
CA SER A 306 30.29 8.07 16.10
C SER A 306 29.92 6.60 16.26
N ILE A 307 30.83 5.78 16.79
CA ILE A 307 30.64 4.32 16.90
C ILE A 307 30.98 3.87 18.32
N GLY A 308 30.06 3.15 18.96
CA GLY A 308 30.25 2.49 20.24
C GLY A 308 30.33 0.98 20.09
N LEU A 309 31.37 0.37 20.64
CA LEU A 309 31.61 -1.08 20.58
C LEU A 309 31.49 -1.72 21.96
N ALA A 310 30.87 -2.90 22.03
CA ALA A 310 30.92 -3.75 23.21
C ALA A 310 31.11 -5.23 22.84
N ASP A 311 32.12 -5.84 23.44
CA ASP A 311 32.32 -7.29 23.45
C ASP A 311 31.26 -7.95 24.35
N PHE A 312 30.91 -9.20 24.03
CA PHE A 312 30.08 -10.04 24.89
C PHE A 312 30.84 -10.45 26.16
N GLN A 313 30.29 -10.09 27.32
CA GLN A 313 30.80 -10.49 28.63
C GLN A 313 29.88 -11.56 29.26
N PRO A 314 30.44 -12.63 29.88
CA PRO A 314 29.64 -13.64 30.59
C PRO A 314 28.79 -13.09 31.74
N LEU A 315 29.15 -11.92 32.28
CA LEU A 315 28.42 -11.23 33.35
C LEU A 315 27.12 -10.58 32.88
N PHE A 316 26.90 -10.42 31.57
CA PHE A 316 25.66 -9.84 31.07
C PHE A 316 24.50 -10.80 31.31
N THR A 317 23.42 -10.29 31.90
CA THR A 317 22.23 -11.09 32.22
C THR A 317 21.29 -11.24 31.03
N ASP A 318 21.27 -10.25 30.13
CA ASP A 318 20.48 -10.25 28.91
C ASP A 318 21.15 -9.47 27.76
N ALA A 319 20.57 -9.57 26.57
CA ALA A 319 21.02 -8.84 25.40
C ALA A 319 20.84 -7.32 25.52
N ALA A 320 19.93 -6.85 26.37
CA ALA A 320 19.69 -5.41 26.57
C ALA A 320 20.84 -4.77 27.34
N MET A 321 21.40 -5.46 28.33
CA MET A 321 22.60 -5.04 29.06
C MET A 321 23.82 -4.97 28.13
N TRP A 322 23.97 -5.95 27.24
CA TRP A 322 25.03 -5.92 26.21
C TRP A 322 24.86 -4.72 25.26
N LEU A 323 23.64 -4.48 24.78
CA LEU A 323 23.33 -3.32 23.94
C LEU A 323 23.60 -1.99 24.65
N ASN A 324 23.22 -1.88 25.93
CA ASN A 324 23.47 -0.70 26.76
C ASN A 324 24.98 -0.45 26.94
N ALA A 325 25.79 -1.49 27.08
CA ALA A 325 27.25 -1.33 27.13
C ALA A 325 27.82 -0.68 25.86
N ALA A 326 27.29 -1.00 24.69
CA ALA A 326 27.71 -0.39 23.42
C ALA A 326 27.10 1.01 23.23
N ASP A 327 25.86 1.24 23.69
CA ASP A 327 25.22 2.57 23.71
C ASP A 327 26.02 3.56 24.58
N ARG A 328 26.47 3.16 25.77
CA ARG A 328 27.35 3.97 26.62
C ARG A 328 28.67 4.31 25.94
N ALA A 329 29.24 3.36 25.20
CA ALA A 329 30.45 3.60 24.42
C ALA A 329 30.20 4.62 23.30
N LEU A 330 29.05 4.53 22.61
CA LEU A 330 28.62 5.47 21.57
C LEU A 330 28.37 6.86 22.14
N TYR A 331 27.70 6.96 23.29
CA TYR A 331 27.49 8.21 24.01
C TYR A 331 28.84 8.89 24.30
N THR A 332 29.81 8.14 24.80
CA THR A 332 31.16 8.65 25.08
C THR A 332 31.88 9.08 23.79
N ALA A 333 31.68 8.38 22.67
CA ALA A 333 32.20 8.81 21.37
C ALA A 333 31.62 10.16 20.95
N LYS A 334 30.31 10.36 21.14
CA LYS A 334 29.62 11.63 20.85
C LYS A 334 30.09 12.77 21.76
N ASP A 335 30.25 12.50 23.05
CA ASP A 335 30.62 13.49 24.07
C ASP A 335 32.08 13.93 23.94
N THR A 336 32.99 13.00 23.60
CA THR A 336 34.42 13.31 23.49
C THR A 336 34.83 13.99 22.18
N GLY A 337 33.87 14.35 21.32
CA GLY A 337 34.11 15.14 20.11
C GLY A 337 33.69 14.47 18.80
N ARG A 338 32.88 13.40 18.85
CA ARG A 338 32.33 12.70 17.67
C ARG A 338 33.39 12.12 16.72
N ASN A 339 32.97 11.63 15.56
CA ASN A 339 33.82 11.13 14.49
C ASN A 339 34.90 10.14 14.97
N ARG A 340 34.49 9.15 15.77
CA ARG A 340 35.42 8.18 16.36
C ARG A 340 34.74 6.87 16.72
N VAL A 341 35.56 5.84 16.84
CA VAL A 341 35.19 4.58 17.49
C VAL A 341 35.59 4.65 18.97
N ASN A 342 34.68 4.25 19.85
CA ASN A 342 34.96 4.05 21.25
C ASN A 342 34.52 2.66 21.71
N VAL A 343 35.25 2.09 22.66
CA VAL A 343 35.01 0.75 23.19
C VAL A 343 34.47 0.82 24.61
N SER A 344 33.60 -0.11 24.97
CA SER A 344 33.05 -0.22 26.32
C SER A 344 34.09 -0.73 27.31
N ASN A 345 34.35 0.04 28.37
CA ASN A 345 35.28 -0.30 29.44
C ASN A 345 34.60 -1.09 30.59
N TYR A 346 33.67 -2.00 30.28
CA TYR A 346 32.90 -2.72 31.32
C TYR A 346 33.78 -3.55 32.27
N LEU A 347 35.02 -3.85 31.88
CA LEU A 347 36.04 -4.52 32.71
C LEU A 347 36.53 -3.70 33.91
N ILE A 348 36.33 -2.37 33.95
CA ILE A 348 36.95 -1.50 34.98
C ILE A 348 35.99 -1.15 36.13
N ALA A 349 34.67 -1.36 35.97
CA ALA A 349 33.69 -0.88 36.93
C ALA A 349 33.46 -1.77 38.17
N HIS A 350 34.17 -2.91 38.30
CA HIS A 350 34.01 -3.86 39.42
C HIS A 350 35.34 -4.27 40.10
N SER A 351 36.40 -3.47 39.95
CA SER A 351 37.59 -3.56 40.80
C SER A 351 37.79 -2.24 41.55
N ALA A 352 36.92 -1.97 42.51
CA ALA A 352 37.12 -1.02 43.61
C ALA A 352 36.30 -1.47 44.82
#